data_AF-A0AAD6TD20-F1
#
_entry.id   AF-A0AAD6TD20-F1
#
_cell.length_a   1.000
_cell.length_b   1.000
_cell.length_c   1.000
_cell.angle_alpha   90.00
_cell.angle_beta   90.00
_cell.angle_gamma   90.00
#
_symmetry.space_group_name_H-M   'P 1'
#
loop_
_entity.id
_entity.type
_entity.pdbx_description
1 polymer ?
#
loop_
_entity_poly.entity_id
_entity_poly.type
_entity_poly.pdbx_seq_one_letter_code
_entity_poly.pdbx_strand_id
1 'polypeptide(L)'
;FPLPWLERPSMNRFMSMALRSLLRPPETAQEHAEQLGFDIATLIAIAQTRYINGRPPVLKMGNLHLAWAYAQSPSDHQRFINMLRVTPEVFRFVLNLVLNLIDQNEVFYNDSNNGQTPVEQQLAVTFYRMG
;
A
#
# COMPACT_ATOMS: atom_id res chain seq x y z
N PHE A 1 32.14 21.40 0.74
CA PHE A 1 31.14 20.46 0.16
C PHE A 1 30.24 19.93 1.27
N PRO A 2 29.02 20.46 1.48
CA PRO A 2 28.11 19.84 2.43
C PRO A 2 27.44 18.65 1.75
N LEU A 3 27.50 17.48 2.39
CA LEU A 3 26.88 16.26 1.89
C LEU A 3 25.35 16.38 2.07
N PRO A 4 24.53 16.19 1.01
CA PRO A 4 23.09 16.48 1.03
C PRO A 4 22.25 15.71 2.06
N TRP A 5 22.77 14.63 2.64
CA TRP A 5 22.09 13.80 3.66
C TRP A 5 22.32 14.26 5.11
N LEU A 6 23.06 15.34 5.32
CA LEU A 6 23.20 16.01 6.62
C LEU A 6 22.02 16.97 6.90
N GLU A 7 20.80 16.53 6.61
CA GLU A 7 19.60 17.23 7.07
C GLU A 7 19.42 17.02 8.59
N ARG A 8 18.95 18.05 9.29
CA ARG A 8 18.74 18.15 10.76
C ARG A 8 18.39 16.85 11.51
N PRO A 9 17.52 15.94 11.02
CA PRO A 9 17.24 14.66 11.70
C PRO A 9 18.45 13.71 11.85
N SER A 10 19.43 13.72 10.95
CA SER A 10 20.63 12.88 11.08
C SER A 10 21.56 13.41 12.17
N MET A 11 21.70 14.74 12.26
CA MET A 11 22.52 15.41 13.27
C MET A 11 22.03 15.15 14.70
N ASN A 12 20.71 15.24 14.96
CA ASN A 12 20.15 14.93 16.28
C ASN A 12 20.42 13.49 16.73
N ARG A 13 20.53 12.54 15.79
CA ARG A 13 20.76 11.12 16.10
C ARG A 13 22.23 10.84 16.38
N PHE A 14 23.13 11.44 15.60
CA PHE A 14 24.56 11.46 15.93
C PHE A 14 24.81 12.10 17.30
N MET A 15 24.12 13.19 17.62
CA MET A 15 24.20 13.81 18.94
C MET A 15 23.67 12.87 20.02
N SER A 16 22.59 12.12 19.79
CA SER A 16 22.06 11.16 20.76
C SER A 16 23.01 9.97 21.02
N MET A 17 23.68 9.47 19.97
CA MET A 17 24.69 8.42 20.07
C MET A 17 25.92 8.93 20.84
N ALA A 18 26.40 10.13 20.50
CA ALA A 18 27.51 10.78 21.20
C ALA A 18 27.17 11.05 22.67
N LEU A 19 25.96 11.54 22.97
CA LEU A 19 25.51 11.79 24.34
C LEU A 19 25.44 10.48 25.14
N ARG A 20 24.96 9.39 24.53
CA ARG A 20 24.90 8.07 25.18
C ARG A 20 26.30 7.55 25.51
N SER A 21 27.26 7.69 24.60
CA SER A 21 28.66 7.32 24.85
C SER A 21 29.33 8.19 25.92
N LEU A 22 28.95 9.46 26.04
CA LEU A 22 29.46 10.35 27.09
C LEU A 22 28.85 10.04 28.46
N LEU A 23 27.56 9.72 28.52
CA LEU A 23 26.84 9.43 29.76
C LEU A 23 27.06 8.01 30.29
N ARG A 24 27.36 7.07 29.40
CA ARG A 24 27.67 5.68 29.73
C ARG A 24 28.83 5.20 28.86
N PRO A 25 30.07 5.58 29.21
CA PRO A 25 31.24 5.10 28.50
C PRO A 25 31.31 3.57 28.66
N PRO A 26 31.57 2.81 27.58
CA PRO A 26 31.76 1.38 27.68
C PRO A 26 33.00 1.09 28.51
N GLU A 27 32.90 0.15 29.44
CA GLU A 27 34.02 -0.19 30.34
C GLU A 27 34.99 -1.17 29.66
N THR A 28 34.52 -1.88 28.64
CA THR A 28 35.31 -2.89 27.92
C THR A 28 35.25 -2.71 26.40
N ALA A 29 36.29 -3.19 25.71
CA ALA A 29 36.35 -3.19 24.24
C ALA A 29 35.22 -4.03 23.61
N GLN A 30 34.76 -5.07 24.31
CA GLN A 30 33.65 -5.92 23.88
C GLN A 30 32.33 -5.15 23.84
N GLU A 31 32.00 -4.43 24.91
CA GLU A 31 30.80 -3.57 24.96
C GLU A 31 30.84 -2.49 23.89
N HIS A 32 32.03 -1.95 23.62
CA HIS A 32 32.24 -0.99 22.53
C HIS A 32 31.89 -1.56 21.16
N ALA A 33 32.29 -2.81 20.89
CA ALA A 33 32.00 -3.50 19.63
C ALA A 33 30.50 -3.82 19.48
N GLU A 34 29.85 -4.25 20.56
CA GLU A 34 28.41 -4.53 20.57
C GLU A 34 27.58 -3.27 20.34
N GLN A 35 27.96 -2.16 21.00
CA GLN A 35 27.28 -0.89 20.83
C GLN A 35 27.46 -0.33 19.41
N LEU A 36 28.65 -0.45 18.84
CA LEU A 36 28.90 -0.07 17.44
C LEU A 36 28.05 -0.92 16.47
N GLY A 37 27.93 -2.22 16.72
CA GLY A 37 27.08 -3.11 15.93
C GLY A 37 25.60 -2.70 15.97
N PHE A 38 25.09 -2.36 17.16
CA PHE A 38 23.73 -1.85 17.35
C PHE A 38 23.51 -0.52 16.63
N ASP A 39 24.45 0.41 16.71
CA ASP A 39 24.35 1.72 16.07
C ASP A 39 24.35 1.59 14.53
N ILE A 40 25.22 0.72 13.98
CA ILE A 40 25.24 0.41 12.54
C ILE A 40 23.91 -0.20 12.10
N ALA A 41 23.41 -1.21 12.82
CA ALA A 41 22.13 -1.85 12.49
C ALA A 41 20.97 -0.83 12.53
N THR A 42 20.99 0.08 13.51
CA THR A 42 20.01 1.16 13.63
C THR A 42 20.10 2.14 12.46
N LEU A 43 21.30 2.54 12.04
CA LEU A 43 21.50 3.43 10.89
C LEU A 43 21.05 2.77 9.59
N ILE A 44 21.36 1.48 9.40
CA ILE A 44 20.91 0.70 8.24
C ILE A 44 19.38 0.61 8.23
N ALA A 45 18.77 0.25 9.37
CA ALA A 45 17.32 0.21 9.50
C ALA A 45 16.70 1.58 9.21
N ILE A 46 17.31 2.68 9.65
CA ILE A 46 16.85 4.03 9.32
C ILE A 46 16.96 4.34 7.82
N ALA A 47 18.09 4.01 7.20
CA ALA A 47 18.33 4.26 5.78
C ALA A 47 17.39 3.43 4.89
N GLN A 48 17.06 2.21 5.33
CA GLN A 48 16.15 1.30 4.65
C GLN A 48 14.68 1.56 5.00
N THR A 49 14.40 2.16 6.16
CA THR A 49 13.03 2.49 6.55
C THR A 49 12.53 3.71 5.80
N ARG A 50 11.24 3.61 5.52
CA ARG A 50 10.43 4.36 4.57
C ARG A 50 10.27 5.87 4.87
N TYR A 51 11.10 6.43 5.76
CA TYR A 51 11.03 7.82 6.23
C TYR A 51 12.04 8.75 5.53
N ILE A 52 13.21 8.24 5.11
CA ILE A 52 14.21 9.03 4.38
C ILE A 52 14.01 8.93 2.87
N ASN A 53 13.55 7.77 2.38
CA ASN A 53 13.25 7.60 0.97
C ASN A 53 11.86 8.16 0.67
N GLY A 54 11.80 9.24 -0.13
CA GLY A 54 10.56 9.88 -0.56
C GLY A 54 9.61 8.86 -1.17
N ARG A 55 8.35 8.86 -0.73
CA ARG A 55 7.32 8.01 -1.32
C ARG A 55 6.93 8.56 -2.69
N PRO A 56 6.57 7.70 -3.67
CA PRO A 56 5.80 8.19 -4.80
C PRO A 56 4.54 8.87 -4.26
N PRO A 57 4.19 10.06 -4.76
CA PRO A 57 3.04 10.81 -4.28
C PRO A 57 1.79 9.95 -4.46
N VAL A 58 1.01 9.81 -3.38
CA VAL A 58 -0.30 9.17 -3.47
C VAL A 58 -1.20 10.10 -4.25
N LEU A 59 -1.74 9.61 -5.36
CA LEU A 59 -2.72 10.35 -6.15
C LEU A 59 -3.89 10.74 -5.23
N LYS A 60 -4.29 12.01 -5.26
CA LYS A 60 -5.48 12.49 -4.55
C LYS A 60 -6.64 12.51 -5.54
N MET A 61 -7.36 11.40 -5.64
CA MET A 61 -8.54 11.25 -6.49
C MET A 61 -9.63 10.51 -5.72
N GLY A 62 -10.85 10.46 -6.27
CA GLY A 62 -11.91 9.62 -5.71
C GLY A 62 -11.54 8.13 -5.74
N ASN A 63 -12.08 7.33 -4.82
CA ASN A 63 -11.69 5.92 -4.63
C ASN A 63 -11.72 5.09 -5.92
N LEU A 64 -12.75 5.25 -6.75
CA LEU A 64 -12.86 4.56 -8.06
C LEU A 64 -11.79 4.99 -9.08
N HIS A 65 -11.41 6.27 -9.06
CA HIS A 65 -10.36 6.77 -9.96
C HIS A 65 -8.97 6.31 -9.51
N LEU A 66 -8.73 6.23 -8.19
CA LEU A 66 -7.51 5.65 -7.64
C LEU A 66 -7.40 4.16 -7.95
N ALA A 67 -8.50 3.45 -7.79
CA ALA A 67 -8.62 2.05 -8.16
C ALA A 67 -8.23 1.83 -9.64
N TRP A 68 -8.82 2.61 -10.54
CA TRP A 68 -8.51 2.55 -11.96
C TRP A 68 -7.03 2.85 -12.23
N ALA A 69 -6.47 3.88 -11.61
CA ALA A 69 -5.06 4.23 -11.78
C ALA A 69 -4.10 3.14 -11.26
N TYR A 70 -4.40 2.50 -10.13
CA TYR A 70 -3.57 1.41 -9.59
C TYR A 70 -3.72 0.11 -10.35
N ALA A 71 -4.86 -0.14 -11.01
CA ALA A 71 -5.05 -1.30 -11.87
C ALA A 71 -4.14 -1.29 -13.12
N GLN A 72 -3.72 -0.11 -13.58
CA GLN A 72 -2.83 0.05 -14.74
C GLN A 72 -1.36 -0.27 -14.43
N SER A 73 -0.98 -0.36 -13.15
CA SER A 73 0.40 -0.59 -12.70
C SER A 73 0.52 -1.98 -12.08
N PRO A 74 1.24 -2.94 -12.70
CA PRO A 74 1.43 -4.28 -12.15
C PRO A 74 2.06 -4.28 -10.75
N SER A 75 2.95 -3.31 -10.48
CA SER A 75 3.58 -3.12 -9.17
C SER A 75 2.61 -2.65 -8.07
N ASP A 76 1.50 -2.02 -8.44
CA ASP A 76 0.51 -1.51 -7.49
C ASP A 76 -0.74 -2.39 -7.39
N HIS A 77 -0.78 -3.52 -8.10
CA HIS A 77 -1.91 -4.44 -8.12
C HIS A 77 -2.29 -4.93 -6.71
N GLN A 78 -1.29 -5.23 -5.86
CA GLN A 78 -1.55 -5.63 -4.47
C GLN A 78 -2.16 -4.49 -3.64
N ARG A 79 -1.84 -3.23 -3.95
CA ARG A 79 -2.44 -2.07 -3.29
C ARG A 79 -3.87 -1.85 -3.75
N PHE A 80 -4.14 -2.04 -5.04
CA PHE A 80 -5.48 -2.01 -5.61
C PHE A 80 -6.42 -2.96 -4.86
N ILE A 81 -6.07 -4.25 -4.78
CA ILE A 81 -6.87 -5.29 -4.10
C ILE A 81 -7.14 -4.90 -2.63
N ASN A 82 -6.15 -4.31 -1.96
CA ASN A 82 -6.27 -3.95 -0.54
C ASN A 82 -7.05 -2.65 -0.29
N MET A 83 -7.04 -1.70 -1.24
CA MET A 83 -7.71 -0.40 -1.12
C MET A 83 -9.15 -0.42 -1.59
N LEU A 84 -9.53 -1.36 -2.47
CA LEU A 84 -10.88 -1.46 -3.00
C LEU A 84 -11.85 -2.10 -1.98
N ARG A 85 -12.11 -1.40 -0.89
CA ARG A 85 -13.15 -1.80 0.06
C ARG A 85 -14.46 -1.17 -0.36
N VAL A 86 -15.22 -1.88 -1.18
CA VAL A 86 -16.58 -1.50 -1.53
C VAL A 86 -17.49 -1.91 -0.35
N THR A 87 -18.26 -0.98 0.20
CA THR A 87 -19.26 -1.36 1.21
C THR A 87 -20.38 -2.19 0.56
N PRO A 88 -21.06 -3.09 1.29
CA PRO A 88 -22.17 -3.86 0.73
C PRO A 88 -23.24 -3.01 0.02
N GLU A 89 -23.46 -1.79 0.48
CA GLU A 89 -24.41 -0.84 -0.09
C GLU A 89 -23.94 -0.30 -1.44
N VAL A 90 -22.66 0.08 -1.57
CA VAL A 90 -22.08 0.53 -2.84
C VAL A 90 -22.04 -0.61 -3.83
N PHE A 91 -21.73 -1.83 -3.37
CA PHE A 91 -21.77 -3.02 -4.19
C PHE A 91 -23.17 -3.29 -4.73
N ARG A 92 -24.19 -3.27 -3.87
CA ARG A 92 -25.61 -3.41 -4.26
C ARG A 92 -26.05 -2.30 -5.20
N PHE A 93 -25.63 -1.06 -4.97
CA PHE A 93 -25.94 0.06 -5.84
C PHE A 93 -25.35 -0.12 -7.23
N VAL A 94 -24.07 -0.48 -7.33
CA VAL A 94 -23.41 -0.76 -8.62
C VAL A 94 -24.06 -1.96 -9.31
N LEU A 95 -24.33 -3.03 -8.57
CA LEU A 95 -25.02 -4.22 -9.09
C LEU A 95 -26.39 -3.85 -9.67
N ASN A 96 -27.22 -3.12 -8.92
CA ASN A 96 -28.54 -2.68 -9.37
C ASN A 96 -28.46 -1.71 -10.55
N LEU A 97 -27.53 -0.76 -10.54
CA LEU A 97 -27.29 0.14 -11.67
C LEU A 97 -26.95 -0.64 -12.93
N VAL A 98 -26.02 -1.59 -12.81
CA VAL A 98 -25.56 -2.43 -13.91
C VAL A 98 -26.66 -3.36 -14.39
N LEU A 99 -27.42 -3.98 -13.49
CA LEU A 99 -28.60 -4.80 -13.85
C LEU A 99 -29.63 -3.97 -14.62
N ASN A 100 -29.97 -2.77 -14.16
CA ASN A 100 -30.91 -1.89 -14.85
C ASN A 100 -30.43 -1.47 -16.25
N LEU A 101 -29.11 -1.42 -16.48
CA LEU A 101 -28.52 -1.13 -17.79
C LEU A 101 -28.41 -2.37 -18.68
N ILE A 102 -28.36 -3.56 -18.08
CA ILE A 102 -28.13 -4.85 -18.76
C ILE A 102 -29.43 -5.60 -19.06
N ASP A 103 -30.52 -5.35 -18.33
CA ASP A 103 -31.81 -6.05 -18.48
C ASP A 103 -32.43 -5.92 -19.89
N GLN A 104 -31.90 -5.02 -20.72
CA GLN A 104 -32.29 -4.79 -22.12
C GLN A 104 -31.24 -5.25 -23.15
N ASN A 105 -30.16 -5.92 -22.73
CA ASN A 105 -28.98 -6.13 -23.57
C ASN A 105 -28.81 -7.61 -23.97
N GLU A 106 -28.91 -7.87 -25.29
CA GLU A 106 -28.87 -9.22 -25.88
C GLU A 106 -27.58 -10.01 -25.56
N VAL A 107 -26.49 -9.32 -25.24
CA VAL A 107 -25.20 -9.95 -24.86
C VAL A 107 -25.33 -10.83 -23.61
N PHE A 108 -26.29 -10.53 -22.73
CA PHE A 108 -26.51 -11.27 -21.49
C PHE A 108 -27.71 -12.21 -21.57
N TYR A 109 -28.28 -12.41 -22.76
CA TYR A 109 -29.34 -13.39 -23.00
C TYR A 109 -28.76 -14.57 -23.78
N ASN A 110 -28.90 -15.77 -23.24
CA ASN A 110 -28.57 -16.99 -23.96
C ASN A 110 -29.87 -17.63 -24.47
N ASP A 111 -30.01 -17.72 -25.79
CA ASP A 111 -31.17 -18.34 -26.47
C ASP A 111 -31.12 -19.89 -26.43
N SER A 112 -30.48 -20.47 -25.40
CA SER A 112 -30.41 -21.91 -25.21
C SER A 112 -31.58 -22.42 -24.36
N ASN A 113 -31.93 -23.69 -24.56
CA ASN A 113 -32.96 -24.37 -23.79
C ASN A 113 -32.57 -24.71 -22.34
N ASN A 114 -31.44 -24.18 -21.85
CA ASN A 114 -30.93 -24.39 -20.50
C ASN A 114 -31.15 -23.13 -19.66
N GLY A 115 -31.54 -23.31 -18.39
CA GLY A 115 -31.71 -22.19 -17.46
C GLY A 115 -30.41 -21.41 -17.29
N GLN A 116 -30.45 -20.11 -17.59
CA GLN A 116 -29.31 -19.22 -17.38
C GLN A 116 -29.23 -18.78 -15.91
N THR A 117 -28.03 -18.81 -15.34
CA THR A 117 -27.79 -18.24 -14.02
C THR A 117 -28.12 -16.74 -14.04
N PRO A 118 -28.87 -16.19 -13.06
CA PRO A 118 -29.21 -14.77 -13.03
C PRO A 118 -27.98 -13.89 -13.19
N VAL A 119 -28.09 -12.85 -14.04
CA VAL A 119 -26.99 -11.91 -14.33
C VAL A 119 -26.42 -11.32 -13.05
N GLU A 120 -27.27 -11.08 -12.04
CA GLU A 120 -26.87 -10.61 -10.72
C GLU A 120 -25.83 -11.54 -10.06
N GLN A 121 -26.07 -12.85 -10.10
CA GLN A 121 -25.18 -13.84 -9.51
C GLN A 121 -23.87 -13.96 -10.31
N GLN A 122 -23.94 -13.86 -11.64
CA GLN A 122 -22.76 -13.88 -12.51
C GLN A 122 -21.86 -12.67 -12.26
N LEU A 123 -22.45 -11.48 -12.16
CA LEU A 123 -21.73 -10.24 -11.87
C LEU A 123 -21.19 -10.23 -10.44
N ALA A 124 -21.96 -10.70 -9.46
CA ALA A 124 -21.51 -10.75 -8.08
C ALA A 124 -20.29 -11.66 -7.90
N VAL A 125 -20.28 -12.83 -8.54
CA VAL A 125 -19.12 -13.74 -8.54
C VAL A 125 -17.93 -13.11 -9.27
N THR A 126 -18.17 -12.44 -10.40
CA THR A 126 -17.13 -11.75 -11.16
C THR A 126 -16.48 -10.64 -10.35
N PHE A 127 -17.27 -9.76 -9.73
CA PHE A 127 -16.77 -8.68 -8.88
C PHE A 127 -16.04 -9.22 -7.65
N TYR A 128 -16.58 -10.25 -6.98
CA TYR A 128 -15.88 -10.89 -5.86
C TYR A 128 -14.50 -11.46 -6.26
N ARG A 129 -14.38 -12.02 -7.48
CA ARG A 129 -13.09 -12.51 -8.01
C ARG A 129 -12.14 -11.40 -8.44
N MET A 130 -12.66 -10.23 -8.81
CA MET A 130 -11.86 -9.07 -9.19
C MET A 130 -11.26 -8.32 -7.99
N GLY A 131 -11.77 -8.58 -6.78
CA GLY A 131 -11.33 -7.95 -5.53
C GLY A 131 -12.12 -6.69 -5.22
#